data_AF-A0A8J3SAS2-F1
#
_entry.id   AF-A0A8J3SAS2-F1
#
_cell.length_a   1.000
_cell.length_b   1.000
_cell.length_c   1.000
_cell.angle_alpha   90.00
_cell.angle_beta   90.00
_cell.angle_gamma   90.00
#
_symmetry.space_group_name_H-M   'P 1'
#
loop_
_entity.id
_entity.type
_entity.pdbx_description
1 polymer ?
#
loop_
_entity_poly.entity_id
_entity_poly.type
_entity_poly.pdbx_seq_one_letter_code
_entity_poly.pdbx_strand_id
1 'polypeptide(L)'
;MFYDHAMNAVDWILIALMILLLLRAVIQVGRRPREVLRILVTPFLFIGVAFPAYAIIATARLLGPSITVSPHNFTTSLRVGFFCLALSFFLLIGDLVRRAVQGTGTPPGTAGRMTVLHLALTADWDAARATGEYRVSTRGRTLEEEGFIHACADHAQLDGVARRYYRGVTDPLTLLTIDPTGLDVRFEAPPGPRDDRHIRDGAETFPHIYGPVPVSAVVSAEPFTLPP
;
A
#
# COMPACT_ATOMS: atom_id res chain seq x y z
N MET A 1 -21.57 -46.77 18.89
CA MET A 1 -22.68 -45.80 18.74
C MET A 1 -22.07 -44.57 18.08
N PHE A 2 -22.33 -44.36 16.80
CA PHE A 2 -21.80 -43.23 16.04
C PHE A 2 -22.41 -41.94 16.60
N TYR A 3 -21.59 -41.06 17.18
CA TYR A 3 -22.02 -39.71 17.53
C TYR A 3 -21.93 -38.85 16.28
N ASP A 4 -23.09 -38.66 15.66
CA ASP A 4 -23.35 -37.72 14.60
C ASP A 4 -23.04 -36.29 15.12
N HIS A 5 -21.91 -35.73 14.69
CA HIS A 5 -21.55 -34.32 14.94
C HIS A 5 -22.34 -33.39 14.00
N ALA A 6 -23.67 -33.53 13.99
CA ALA A 6 -24.52 -32.55 13.37
C ALA A 6 -24.37 -31.24 14.15
N MET A 7 -23.89 -30.19 13.47
CA MET A 7 -23.87 -28.83 14.01
C MET A 7 -25.27 -28.51 14.55
N ASN A 8 -25.34 -28.01 15.79
CA ASN A 8 -26.63 -27.77 16.42
C ASN A 8 -27.32 -26.56 15.76
N ALA A 9 -28.61 -26.38 16.01
CA ALA A 9 -29.38 -25.30 15.38
C ALA A 9 -28.77 -23.90 15.64
N VAL A 10 -28.06 -23.71 16.75
CA VAL A 10 -27.42 -22.43 17.10
C VAL A 10 -26.22 -22.16 16.20
N ASP A 11 -25.41 -23.17 15.91
CA ASP A 11 -24.25 -23.06 15.02
C ASP A 11 -24.69 -22.68 13.59
N TRP A 12 -25.77 -23.30 13.10
CA TRP A 12 -26.35 -22.96 11.80
C TRP A 12 -26.93 -21.54 11.75
N ILE A 13 -27.55 -21.06 12.84
CA ILE A 13 -28.05 -19.70 12.95
C ILE A 13 -26.91 -18.68 12.89
N LEU A 14 -25.79 -18.94 13.57
CA LEU A 14 -24.63 -18.04 13.58
C LEU A 14 -23.94 -17.97 12.21
N ILE A 15 -23.80 -19.11 11.52
CA ILE A 15 -23.27 -19.17 10.16
C ILE A 15 -24.20 -18.42 9.20
N ALA A 16 -25.51 -18.61 9.30
CA ALA A 16 -26.48 -17.90 8.48
C ALA A 16 -26.44 -16.38 8.73
N LEU A 17 -26.30 -15.94 9.99
CA LEU A 17 -26.17 -14.53 10.32
C LEU A 17 -24.89 -13.92 9.74
N MET A 18 -23.78 -14.64 9.81
CA MET A 18 -22.50 -14.22 9.24
C MET A 18 -22.59 -14.08 7.71
N ILE A 19 -23.19 -15.05 7.03
CA ILE A 19 -23.40 -15.01 5.58
C ILE A 19 -24.29 -13.83 5.21
N LEU A 20 -25.39 -13.58 5.94
CA LEU A 20 -26.27 -12.44 5.69
C LEU A 20 -25.57 -11.09 5.88
N LEU A 21 -24.67 -10.97 6.87
CA LEU A 21 -23.88 -9.76 7.08
C LEU A 21 -22.85 -9.54 5.98
N LEU A 22 -22.19 -10.60 5.51
CA LEU A 22 -21.26 -10.55 4.37
C LEU A 22 -21.99 -10.19 3.07
N LEU A 23 -23.14 -10.83 2.79
CA LEU A 23 -23.98 -10.50 1.64
C LEU A 23 -24.47 -9.07 1.71
N ARG A 24 -24.87 -8.58 2.89
CA ARG A 24 -25.25 -7.19 3.09
C ARG A 24 -24.07 -6.23 2.86
N ALA A 25 -22.85 -6.60 3.25
CA ALA A 25 -21.65 -5.81 2.97
C ALA A 25 -21.34 -5.74 1.46
N VAL A 26 -21.49 -6.86 0.75
CA VAL A 26 -21.33 -6.94 -0.72
C VAL A 26 -22.39 -6.12 -1.46
N ILE A 27 -23.64 -6.11 -0.98
CA ILE A 27 -24.74 -5.32 -1.58
C ILE A 27 -24.56 -3.81 -1.34
N GLN A 28 -23.77 -3.39 -0.35
CA GLN A 28 -23.60 -1.98 0.03
C GLN A 28 -22.36 -1.30 -0.58
N VAL A 29 -21.79 -1.88 -1.64
CA VAL A 29 -20.75 -1.23 -2.47
C VAL A 29 -21.32 0.08 -3.02
N GLY A 30 -20.85 1.21 -2.48
CA GLY A 30 -21.34 2.57 -2.78
C GLY A 30 -21.52 3.48 -1.56
N ARG A 31 -21.48 2.96 -0.32
CA ARG A 31 -21.55 3.80 0.90
C ARG A 31 -20.17 4.16 1.48
N ARG A 32 -20.14 5.27 2.24
CA ARG A 32 -18.92 5.90 2.75
C ARG A 32 -18.09 4.91 3.61
N PRO A 33 -16.74 4.90 3.49
CA PRO A 33 -15.86 3.92 4.13
C PRO A 33 -16.05 3.75 5.65
N ARG A 34 -16.46 4.81 6.35
CA ARG A 34 -16.66 4.81 7.81
C ARG A 34 -17.87 3.99 8.27
N GLU A 35 -18.90 3.85 7.41
CA GLU A 35 -20.09 3.05 7.72
C GLU A 35 -19.84 1.56 7.50
N VAL A 36 -19.10 1.22 6.43
CA VAL A 36 -18.66 -0.15 6.13
C VAL A 36 -17.77 -0.69 7.25
N LEU A 37 -16.83 0.12 7.76
CA LEU A 37 -15.98 -0.26 8.88
C LEU A 37 -16.76 -0.53 10.17
N ARG A 38 -17.79 0.27 10.48
CA ARG A 38 -18.67 0.02 11.64
C ARG A 38 -19.44 -1.30 11.51
N ILE A 39 -19.98 -1.59 10.33
CA ILE A 39 -20.74 -2.81 10.07
C ILE A 39 -19.85 -4.06 10.17
N LEU A 40 -18.59 -3.96 9.72
CA LEU A 40 -17.63 -5.05 9.77
C LEU A 40 -17.06 -5.30 11.18
N VAL A 41 -16.87 -4.27 12.01
CA VAL A 41 -16.15 -4.42 13.29
C VAL A 41 -17.09 -4.80 14.45
N THR A 42 -18.35 -4.36 14.42
CA THR A 42 -19.31 -4.55 15.53
C THR A 42 -19.63 -6.03 15.84
N PRO A 43 -19.83 -6.93 14.86
CA PRO A 43 -20.10 -8.35 15.13
C PRO A 43 -18.90 -9.09 15.72
N PHE A 44 -17.68 -8.67 15.36
CA PHE A 44 -16.44 -9.34 15.78
C PHE A 44 -16.04 -9.01 17.22
N LEU A 45 -16.37 -7.80 17.69
CA LEU A 45 -16.32 -7.45 19.10
C LEU A 45 -17.26 -8.33 19.94
N PHE A 46 -18.40 -8.74 19.39
CA PHE A 46 -19.37 -9.60 20.08
C PHE A 46 -18.92 -11.07 20.09
N ILE A 47 -18.41 -11.58 18.95
CA ILE A 47 -17.92 -12.95 18.81
C ILE A 47 -16.63 -13.19 19.62
N GLY A 48 -15.70 -12.21 19.65
CA GLY A 48 -14.46 -12.30 20.41
C GLY A 48 -14.65 -12.43 21.92
N VAL A 49 -15.81 -12.01 22.44
CA VAL A 49 -16.16 -12.09 23.87
C VAL A 49 -17.03 -13.31 24.19
N ALA A 50 -17.95 -13.70 23.30
CA ALA A 50 -18.93 -14.77 23.56
C ALA A 50 -18.39 -16.19 23.28
N PHE A 51 -17.53 -16.36 22.27
CA PHE A 51 -17.00 -17.68 21.89
C PHE A 51 -16.07 -18.34 22.93
N PRO A 52 -15.21 -17.60 23.65
CA PRO A 52 -14.38 -18.17 24.70
C PRO A 52 -15.20 -18.77 25.86
N ALA A 53 -16.34 -18.17 26.19
CA ALA A 53 -17.20 -18.65 27.28
C ALA A 53 -17.83 -20.02 26.95
N TYR A 54 -18.23 -20.22 25.70
CA TYR A 54 -18.86 -21.47 25.26
C TYR A 54 -17.85 -22.63 25.15
N ALA A 55 -16.65 -22.35 24.63
CA ALA A 55 -15.58 -23.34 24.57
C ALA A 55 -15.14 -23.81 25.97
N ILE A 56 -15.09 -22.91 26.96
CA ILE A 56 -14.74 -23.25 28.36
C ILE A 56 -15.79 -24.19 28.97
N ILE A 57 -17.08 -23.92 28.77
CA ILE A 57 -18.17 -24.74 29.30
C ILE A 57 -18.23 -26.12 28.61
N ALA A 58 -17.98 -26.17 27.29
CA ALA A 58 -17.95 -27.42 26.54
C ALA A 58 -16.75 -28.31 26.92
N THR A 59 -15.56 -27.73 27.07
CA THR A 59 -14.34 -28.49 27.41
C THR A 59 -14.38 -29.01 28.85
N ALA A 60 -14.95 -28.23 29.79
CA ALA A 60 -15.14 -28.66 31.18
C ALA A 60 -16.07 -29.88 31.34
N ARG A 61 -16.96 -30.13 30.37
CA ARG A 61 -17.88 -31.27 30.37
C ARG A 61 -17.32 -32.52 29.70
N LEU A 62 -16.34 -32.37 28.80
CA LEU A 62 -15.73 -33.48 28.05
C LEU A 62 -14.61 -34.20 28.82
N LEU A 63 -13.93 -33.53 29.76
CA LEU A 63 -12.73 -34.08 30.40
C LEU A 63 -12.98 -34.93 31.66
N GLY A 64 -14.22 -34.99 32.16
CA GLY A 64 -14.52 -35.67 33.43
C GLY A 64 -13.77 -35.07 34.64
N PRO A 65 -14.11 -35.47 35.87
CA PRO A 65 -13.64 -34.79 37.09
C PRO A 65 -12.15 -34.96 37.43
N SER A 66 -11.33 -35.61 36.58
CA SER A 66 -10.02 -36.15 37.00
C SER A 66 -8.80 -35.59 36.26
N ILE A 67 -8.93 -34.57 35.41
CA ILE A 67 -7.77 -33.92 34.76
C ILE A 67 -7.63 -32.49 35.27
N THR A 68 -6.71 -32.26 36.20
CA THR A 68 -6.34 -30.92 36.68
C THR A 68 -5.29 -30.31 35.74
N VAL A 69 -5.73 -29.76 34.60
CA VAL A 69 -4.90 -28.82 33.85
C VAL A 69 -4.91 -27.49 34.61
N SER A 70 -3.75 -26.93 34.97
CA SER A 70 -3.69 -25.61 35.62
C SER A 70 -4.36 -24.56 34.71
N PRO A 71 -5.54 -24.00 35.09
CA PRO A 71 -6.41 -23.28 34.16
C PRO A 71 -5.81 -22.01 33.57
N HIS A 72 -4.80 -21.43 34.23
CA HIS A 72 -4.28 -20.11 33.89
C HIS A 72 -3.28 -20.08 32.72
N ASN A 73 -2.56 -21.17 32.43
CA ASN A 73 -1.48 -21.12 31.44
C ASN A 73 -1.92 -21.62 30.04
N PHE A 74 -2.78 -22.65 29.98
CA PHE A 74 -3.22 -23.24 28.71
C PHE A 74 -4.26 -22.37 27.97
N THR A 75 -5.19 -21.77 28.71
CA THR A 75 -6.21 -20.87 28.14
C THR A 75 -5.60 -19.56 27.64
N THR A 76 -4.56 -19.06 28.29
CA THR A 76 -3.91 -17.80 27.91
C THR A 76 -3.10 -17.94 26.62
N SER A 77 -2.33 -19.03 26.44
CA SER A 77 -1.56 -19.26 25.21
C SER A 77 -2.42 -19.47 23.96
N LEU A 78 -3.54 -20.21 24.07
CA LEU A 78 -4.46 -20.40 22.94
C LEU A 78 -5.22 -19.10 22.60
N ARG A 79 -5.55 -18.28 23.60
CA ARG A 79 -6.18 -16.96 23.40
C ARG A 79 -5.24 -15.98 22.70
N VAL A 80 -3.97 -15.94 23.10
CA VAL A 80 -2.97 -15.07 22.46
C VAL A 80 -2.68 -15.55 21.04
N GLY A 81 -2.53 -16.85 20.81
CA GLY A 81 -2.28 -17.40 19.48
C GLY A 81 -3.41 -17.14 18.48
N PHE A 82 -4.67 -17.32 18.88
CA PHE A 82 -5.82 -17.03 18.03
C PHE A 82 -5.97 -15.53 17.76
N PHE A 83 -5.73 -14.69 18.77
CA PHE A 83 -5.77 -13.24 18.63
C PHE A 83 -4.68 -12.74 17.66
N CYS A 84 -3.45 -13.26 17.76
CA CYS A 84 -2.35 -12.93 16.85
C CYS A 84 -2.67 -13.34 15.41
N LEU A 85 -3.20 -14.55 15.17
CA LEU A 85 -3.57 -15.00 13.82
C LEU A 85 -4.72 -14.17 13.22
N ALA A 86 -5.75 -13.88 14.02
CA ALA A 86 -6.87 -13.04 13.59
C ALA A 86 -6.42 -11.60 13.28
N LEU A 87 -5.51 -11.03 14.08
CA LEU A 87 -4.92 -9.71 13.84
C LEU A 87 -4.06 -9.70 12.58
N SER A 88 -3.20 -10.72 12.38
CA SER A 88 -2.38 -10.84 11.17
C SER A 88 -3.23 -10.99 9.91
N PHE A 89 -4.30 -11.79 9.96
CA PHE A 89 -5.24 -11.94 8.86
C PHE A 89 -6.01 -10.64 8.59
N PHE A 90 -6.39 -9.90 9.63
CA PHE A 90 -7.05 -8.61 9.50
C PHE A 90 -6.13 -7.54 8.88
N LEU A 91 -4.86 -7.50 9.27
CA LEU A 91 -3.87 -6.59 8.66
C LEU A 91 -3.61 -6.95 7.19
N LEU A 92 -3.55 -8.25 6.87
CA LEU A 92 -3.38 -8.73 5.49
C LEU A 92 -4.59 -8.37 4.61
N ILE A 93 -5.82 -8.61 5.07
CA ILE A 93 -7.04 -8.23 4.35
C ILE A 93 -7.16 -6.72 4.26
N GLY A 94 -6.83 -5.98 5.32
CA GLY A 94 -6.82 -4.52 5.31
C GLY A 94 -5.86 -3.95 4.28
N ASP A 95 -4.69 -4.56 4.10
CA ASP A 95 -3.72 -4.18 3.06
C ASP A 95 -4.20 -4.60 1.66
N LEU A 96 -4.77 -5.80 1.51
CA LEU A 96 -5.32 -6.26 0.23
C LEU A 96 -6.49 -5.38 -0.24
N VAL A 97 -7.40 -5.01 0.66
CA VAL A 97 -8.51 -4.08 0.40
C VAL A 97 -7.98 -2.68 0.10
N ARG A 98 -6.95 -2.22 0.81
CA ARG A 98 -6.29 -0.93 0.53
C ARG A 98 -5.71 -0.91 -0.88
N ARG A 99 -5.04 -1.99 -1.32
CA ARG A 99 -4.49 -2.14 -2.68
C ARG A 99 -5.59 -2.23 -3.73
N ALA A 100 -6.66 -2.99 -3.46
CA ALA A 100 -7.79 -3.14 -4.38
C ALA A 100 -8.55 -1.80 -4.56
N VAL A 101 -8.77 -1.04 -3.49
CA VAL A 101 -9.39 0.29 -3.53
C VAL A 101 -8.49 1.31 -4.25
N GLN A 102 -7.17 1.15 -4.20
CA GLN A 102 -6.22 1.99 -4.93
C GLN A 102 -6.08 1.61 -6.41
N GLY A 103 -6.47 0.38 -6.80
CA GLY A 103 -6.40 -0.13 -8.18
C GLY A 103 -7.67 0.09 -9.02
N THR A 104 -8.79 0.52 -8.41
CA THR A 104 -10.05 0.76 -9.13
C THR A 104 -10.44 2.24 -9.06
N GLY A 105 -9.92 3.05 -9.98
CA GLY A 105 -10.36 4.44 -10.10
C GLY A 105 -9.84 5.12 -11.36
N THR A 106 -10.67 5.18 -12.40
CA THR A 106 -10.59 6.22 -13.43
C THR A 106 -11.08 7.54 -12.80
N PRO A 107 -10.28 8.63 -12.72
CA PRO A 107 -10.67 9.79 -11.92
C PRO A 107 -11.17 10.98 -12.76
N PRO A 108 -12.29 11.60 -12.38
CA PRO A 108 -12.53 13.02 -12.58
C PRO A 108 -12.03 13.81 -11.35
N GLY A 109 -11.06 14.72 -11.53
CA GLY A 109 -10.77 15.83 -10.60
C GLY A 109 -9.99 15.50 -9.32
N THR A 110 -8.68 15.70 -9.38
CA THR A 110 -7.62 15.57 -8.37
C THR A 110 -7.87 16.30 -7.03
N ALA A 111 -8.01 15.55 -5.93
CA ALA A 111 -7.51 15.95 -4.61
C ALA A 111 -6.21 15.14 -4.38
N GLY A 112 -5.08 15.78 -4.68
CA GLY A 112 -3.84 15.14 -5.13
C GLY A 112 -3.05 14.39 -4.07
N ARG A 113 -2.70 13.14 -4.37
CA ARG A 113 -1.43 12.59 -3.92
C ARG A 113 -0.33 13.38 -4.64
N MET A 114 0.61 13.96 -3.90
CA MET A 114 1.75 14.66 -4.48
C MET A 114 2.63 13.63 -5.20
N THR A 115 2.64 13.64 -6.52
CA THR A 115 3.52 12.82 -7.35
C THR A 115 4.74 13.63 -7.78
N VAL A 116 5.81 12.94 -8.16
CA VAL A 116 6.98 13.56 -8.82
C VAL A 116 7.13 13.00 -10.22
N LEU A 117 7.70 13.80 -11.11
CA LEU A 117 7.80 13.50 -12.53
C LEU A 117 9.25 13.21 -12.90
N HIS A 118 9.51 12.12 -13.63
CA HIS A 118 10.84 11.79 -14.13
C HIS A 118 10.79 11.52 -15.63
N LEU A 119 11.71 12.11 -16.39
CA LEU A 119 11.82 11.86 -17.82
C LEU A 119 12.89 10.79 -18.07
N ALA A 120 12.47 9.67 -18.66
CA ALA A 120 13.32 8.53 -18.96
C ALA A 120 13.46 8.33 -20.48
N LEU A 121 14.56 7.72 -20.93
CA LEU A 121 14.55 7.05 -22.23
C LEU A 121 13.61 5.86 -22.15
N THR A 122 12.81 5.63 -23.20
CA THR A 122 11.86 4.50 -23.22
C THR A 122 12.58 3.16 -23.05
N ALA A 123 13.77 3.01 -23.64
CA ALA A 123 14.57 1.79 -23.48
C ALA A 123 14.99 1.52 -22.03
N ASP A 124 15.37 2.57 -21.29
CA ASP A 124 15.75 2.44 -19.87
C ASP A 124 14.54 2.07 -19.01
N TRP A 125 13.38 2.65 -19.32
CA TRP A 125 12.13 2.28 -18.66
C TRP A 125 11.74 0.83 -18.93
N ASP A 126 11.82 0.37 -20.18
CA ASP A 126 11.50 -1.01 -20.55
C ASP A 126 12.44 -2.02 -19.86
N ALA A 127 13.73 -1.69 -19.75
CA ALA A 127 14.70 -2.49 -19.00
C ALA A 127 14.38 -2.53 -17.49
N ALA A 128 13.96 -1.40 -16.91
CA ALA A 128 13.53 -1.34 -15.52
C ALA A 128 12.27 -2.19 -15.28
N ARG A 129 11.31 -2.19 -16.21
CA ARG A 129 10.13 -3.05 -16.13
C ARG A 129 10.46 -4.54 -16.09
N ALA A 130 11.52 -4.96 -16.78
CA ALA A 130 11.98 -6.35 -16.77
C ALA A 130 12.71 -6.73 -15.47
N THR A 131 13.40 -5.78 -14.84
CA THR A 131 14.24 -6.02 -13.65
C THR A 131 13.55 -5.68 -12.33
N GLY A 132 12.49 -4.88 -12.37
CA GLY A 132 11.66 -4.49 -11.22
C GLY A 132 12.02 -3.13 -10.60
N GLU A 133 13.14 -2.53 -10.99
CA GLU A 133 13.62 -1.25 -10.44
C GLU A 133 14.24 -0.37 -11.53
N TYR A 134 13.97 0.94 -11.46
CA TYR A 134 14.57 1.96 -12.30
C TYR A 134 15.73 2.65 -11.58
N ARG A 135 16.87 2.78 -12.27
CA ARG A 135 18.15 3.21 -11.69
C ARG A 135 18.89 4.27 -12.51
N VAL A 136 18.26 4.88 -13.50
CA VAL A 136 18.88 5.96 -14.30
C VAL A 136 18.56 7.30 -13.64
N SER A 137 19.59 8.09 -13.30
CA SER A 137 19.42 9.35 -12.59
C SER A 137 18.92 10.47 -13.49
N THR A 138 19.55 10.57 -14.65
CA THR A 138 19.25 11.53 -15.72
C THR A 138 19.88 11.01 -17.01
N ARG A 139 19.73 11.73 -18.11
CA ARG A 139 20.24 11.33 -19.43
C ARG A 139 21.73 10.95 -19.37
N GLY A 140 22.02 9.67 -19.60
CA GLY A 140 23.39 9.13 -19.65
C GLY A 140 24.10 9.01 -18.30
N ARG A 141 23.37 9.11 -17.18
CA ARG A 141 23.90 8.98 -15.83
C ARG A 141 23.05 8.02 -15.00
N THR A 142 23.71 7.11 -14.30
CA THR A 142 23.10 6.15 -13.39
C THR A 142 22.92 6.73 -11.98
N LEU A 143 22.08 6.09 -11.18
CA LEU A 143 21.91 6.37 -9.76
C LEU A 143 23.25 6.23 -9.01
N GLU A 144 24.07 5.26 -9.38
CA GLU A 144 25.36 5.01 -8.74
C GLU A 144 26.38 6.12 -9.00
N GLU A 145 26.29 6.78 -10.16
CA GLU A 145 27.19 7.89 -10.53
C GLU A 145 26.82 9.21 -9.85
N GLU A 146 25.53 9.51 -9.72
CA GLU A 146 25.05 10.80 -9.18
C GLU A 146 24.66 10.73 -7.69
N GLY A 147 24.28 9.55 -7.20
CA GLY A 147 23.84 9.30 -5.81
C GLY A 147 22.35 9.49 -5.54
N PHE A 148 21.59 10.02 -6.51
CA PHE A 148 20.13 10.18 -6.47
C PHE A 148 19.57 10.23 -7.91
N ILE A 149 18.26 10.07 -8.07
CA ILE A 149 17.54 10.24 -9.34
C ILE A 149 16.91 11.63 -9.39
N HIS A 150 17.15 12.38 -10.46
CA HIS A 150 16.56 13.71 -10.66
C HIS A 150 15.08 13.59 -11.03
N ALA A 151 14.21 14.34 -10.35
CA ALA A 151 12.80 14.45 -10.71
C ALA A 151 12.37 15.92 -10.76
N CYS A 152 11.16 16.15 -11.25
CA CYS A 152 10.47 17.44 -11.31
C CYS A 152 9.25 17.38 -10.40
N ALA A 153 8.97 18.47 -9.69
CA ALA A 153 7.81 18.61 -8.82
C ALA A 153 6.51 18.73 -9.62
N ASP A 154 6.58 19.34 -10.81
CA ASP A 154 5.46 19.61 -11.67
C ASP A 154 5.85 19.68 -13.16
N HIS A 155 4.85 19.88 -14.02
CA HIS A 155 5.05 19.99 -15.46
C HIS A 155 5.81 21.24 -15.89
N ALA A 156 5.76 22.34 -15.14
CA ALA A 156 6.51 23.55 -15.48
C ALA A 156 8.02 23.32 -15.33
N GLN A 157 8.42 22.64 -14.24
CA GLN A 157 9.78 22.15 -14.05
C GLN A 157 10.19 21.15 -15.14
N LEU A 158 9.32 20.19 -15.45
CA LEU A 158 9.56 19.21 -16.50
C LEU A 158 9.84 19.88 -17.86
N ASP A 159 9.03 20.87 -18.26
CA ASP A 159 9.22 21.59 -19.51
C ASP A 159 10.55 22.38 -19.54
N GLY A 160 10.97 22.92 -18.40
CA GLY A 160 12.28 23.56 -18.25
C GLY A 160 13.43 22.56 -18.41
N VAL A 161 13.33 21.41 -17.75
CA VAL A 161 14.31 20.32 -17.81
C VAL A 161 14.39 19.73 -19.21
N ALA A 162 13.26 19.47 -19.86
CA ALA A 162 13.18 18.93 -21.22
C ALA A 162 13.90 19.85 -22.21
N ARG A 163 13.63 21.16 -22.16
CA ARG A 163 14.27 22.16 -23.03
C ARG A 163 15.77 22.29 -22.80
N ARG A 164 16.24 22.13 -21.56
CA ARG A 164 17.65 22.36 -21.19
C ARG A 164 18.53 21.13 -21.39
N TYR A 165 18.06 19.94 -21.01
CA TYR A 165 18.89 18.74 -20.89
C TYR A 165 18.58 17.66 -21.92
N TYR A 166 17.37 17.69 -22.50
CA TYR A 166 16.91 16.71 -23.50
C TYR A 166 16.80 17.28 -24.91
N ARG A 167 17.20 18.54 -25.12
CA ARG A 167 17.25 19.13 -26.46
C ARG A 167 18.12 18.31 -27.40
N GLY A 168 17.56 17.90 -28.53
CA GLY A 168 18.25 17.12 -29.56
C GLY A 168 18.31 15.62 -29.31
N VAL A 169 17.69 15.12 -28.23
CA VAL A 169 17.48 13.67 -28.06
C VAL A 169 16.46 13.21 -29.11
N THR A 170 16.86 12.22 -29.91
CA THR A 170 16.01 11.62 -30.94
C THR A 170 15.39 10.30 -30.50
N ASP A 171 15.95 9.67 -29.48
CA ASP A 171 15.42 8.45 -28.91
C ASP A 171 14.06 8.71 -28.23
N PRO A 172 13.13 7.74 -28.26
CA PRO A 172 11.84 7.88 -27.61
C PRO A 172 11.98 8.13 -26.10
N LEU A 173 11.13 9.01 -25.58
CA LEU A 173 11.09 9.38 -24.18
C LEU A 173 9.78 8.92 -23.53
N THR A 174 9.87 8.62 -22.25
CA THR A 174 8.73 8.26 -21.41
C THR A 174 8.72 9.14 -20.17
N LEU A 175 7.59 9.79 -19.92
CA LEU A 175 7.32 10.50 -18.69
C LEU A 175 6.81 9.49 -17.65
N LEU A 176 7.56 9.35 -16.56
CA LEU A 176 7.18 8.56 -15.40
C LEU A 176 6.56 9.47 -14.35
N THR A 177 5.32 9.19 -13.96
CA THR A 177 4.67 9.77 -12.79
C THR A 177 4.89 8.83 -11.61
N ILE A 178 5.57 9.29 -10.58
CA ILE A 178 6.02 8.46 -9.45
C ILE A 178 5.28 8.87 -8.18
N ASP A 179 4.70 7.89 -7.46
CA ASP A 179 4.21 8.07 -6.10
C ASP A 179 5.41 8.01 -5.13
N PRO A 180 5.72 9.09 -4.40
CA PRO A 180 6.87 9.15 -3.51
C PRO A 180 6.67 8.36 -2.21
N THR A 181 5.50 7.75 -1.99
CA THR A 181 5.19 7.02 -0.76
C THR A 181 6.19 5.87 -0.53
N GLY A 182 6.98 5.99 0.54
CA GLY A 182 7.98 4.99 0.90
C GLY A 182 9.34 5.15 0.21
N LEU A 183 9.52 6.22 -0.58
CA LEU A 183 10.80 6.61 -1.17
C LEU A 183 11.46 7.73 -0.32
N ASP A 184 12.79 7.80 -0.33
CA ASP A 184 13.54 8.93 0.23
C ASP A 184 13.60 10.04 -0.82
N VAL A 185 12.65 10.97 -0.76
CA VAL A 185 12.56 12.11 -1.69
C VAL A 185 12.86 13.40 -0.94
N ARG A 186 13.84 14.17 -1.43
CA ARG A 186 14.26 15.44 -0.83
C ARG A 186 14.18 16.54 -1.87
N PHE A 187 13.61 17.68 -1.48
CA PHE A 187 13.55 18.86 -2.34
C PHE A 187 14.77 19.72 -2.09
N GLU A 188 15.65 19.79 -3.09
CA GLU A 188 16.96 20.42 -2.97
C GLU A 188 17.14 21.41 -4.12
N ALA A 189 17.84 22.51 -3.85
CA ALA A 189 18.20 23.44 -4.91
C ALA A 189 19.24 22.78 -5.84
N PRO A 190 19.21 23.04 -7.16
CA PRO A 190 20.27 22.59 -8.05
C PRO A 190 21.62 23.13 -7.55
N PRO A 191 22.72 22.37 -7.67
CA PRO A 191 24.04 22.87 -7.32
C PRO A 191 24.36 24.11 -8.16
N GLY A 192 24.30 25.29 -7.53
CA GLY A 192 24.80 26.53 -8.07
C GLY A 192 26.33 26.57 -8.05
N PRO A 193 26.97 27.59 -8.66
CA PRO A 193 28.40 27.81 -8.48
C PRO A 193 28.71 27.80 -6.98
N ARG A 194 29.71 27.01 -6.57
CA ARG A 194 30.19 26.86 -5.19
C ARG A 194 30.88 28.15 -4.71
N ASP A 195 30.18 29.27 -4.74
CA ASP A 195 30.52 30.44 -3.94
C ASP A 195 29.58 30.42 -2.73
N ASP A 196 30.19 30.10 -1.60
CA ASP A 196 29.64 29.70 -0.31
C ASP A 196 28.88 30.82 0.43
N ARG A 197 28.27 31.77 -0.29
CA ARG A 197 27.66 32.96 0.33
C ARG A 197 26.23 33.27 -0.06
N HIS A 198 25.63 32.60 -1.02
CA HIS A 198 24.23 32.85 -1.37
C HIS A 198 23.55 31.57 -1.82
N ILE A 199 23.09 30.74 -0.87
CA ILE A 199 21.77 30.12 -1.10
C ILE A 199 20.84 31.31 -1.25
N ARG A 200 20.50 31.66 -2.49
CA ARG A 200 19.54 32.73 -2.74
C ARG A 200 18.24 32.28 -2.08
N ASP A 201 17.78 33.01 -1.08
CA ASP A 201 16.40 32.85 -0.58
C ASP A 201 15.47 32.89 -1.80
N GLY A 202 14.76 31.79 -2.05
CA GLY A 202 13.90 31.63 -3.23
C GLY A 202 14.51 30.89 -4.43
N ALA A 203 15.65 30.19 -4.29
CA ALA A 203 16.10 29.24 -5.31
C ALA A 203 15.04 28.14 -5.52
N GLU A 204 14.72 27.86 -6.77
CA GLU A 204 13.83 26.76 -7.13
C GLU A 204 14.42 25.42 -6.65
N THR A 205 13.58 24.56 -6.07
CA THR A 205 13.99 23.25 -5.57
C THR A 205 13.41 22.15 -6.46
N PHE A 206 14.17 21.08 -6.61
CA PHE A 206 13.81 19.90 -7.39
C PHE A 206 13.78 18.68 -6.48
N PRO A 207 12.82 17.75 -6.68
CA PRO A 207 12.83 16.49 -5.97
C PRO A 207 13.99 15.61 -6.44
N HIS A 208 14.77 15.11 -5.50
CA HIS A 208 15.79 14.09 -5.69
C HIS A 208 15.37 12.81 -4.95
N ILE A 209 15.39 11.68 -5.66
CA ILE A 209 15.03 10.37 -5.10
C ILE A 209 16.33 9.62 -4.76
N TYR A 210 16.58 9.42 -3.47
CA TYR A 210 17.77 8.76 -2.95
C TYR A 210 17.56 7.24 -2.88
N GLY A 211 17.81 6.57 -4.01
CA GLY A 211 17.69 5.13 -4.14
C GLY A 211 17.03 4.71 -5.45
N PRO A 212 16.98 3.40 -5.75
CA PRO A 212 16.28 2.89 -6.92
C PRO A 212 14.77 3.15 -6.79
N VAL A 213 14.10 3.39 -7.91
CA VAL A 213 12.65 3.53 -7.96
C VAL A 213 12.05 2.17 -8.30
N PRO A 214 11.30 1.52 -7.39
CA PRO A 214 10.57 0.30 -7.74
C PRO A 214 9.56 0.59 -8.84
N VAL A 215 9.40 -0.30 -9.82
CA VAL A 215 8.42 -0.15 -10.90
C VAL A 215 7.00 0.03 -10.35
N SER A 216 6.69 -0.56 -9.19
CA SER A 216 5.40 -0.40 -8.51
C SER A 216 5.13 1.00 -7.96
N ALA A 217 6.16 1.83 -7.80
CA ALA A 217 6.01 3.24 -7.40
C ALA A 217 5.65 4.14 -8.59
N VAL A 218 5.80 3.66 -9.83
CA VAL A 218 5.40 4.39 -11.03
C VAL A 218 3.91 4.20 -11.27
N VAL A 219 3.13 5.27 -11.08
CA VAL A 219 1.66 5.24 -11.20
C VAL A 219 1.17 5.51 -12.62
N SER A 220 1.97 6.20 -13.44
CA SER A 220 1.76 6.27 -14.90
C SER A 220 3.08 6.36 -15.63
N ALA A 221 3.12 5.80 -16.84
CA ALA A 221 4.26 5.86 -17.74
C ALA A 221 3.74 6.13 -19.15
N GLU A 222 3.95 7.34 -19.64
CA GLU A 222 3.34 7.83 -20.88
C GLU A 222 4.42 8.26 -21.87
N PRO A 223 4.25 8.00 -23.19
CA PRO A 223 5.14 8.57 -24.20
C PRO A 223 5.22 10.09 -24.06
N PHE A 224 6.44 10.63 -24.10
CA PHE A 224 6.68 12.06 -23.96
C PHE A 224 7.26 12.63 -25.25
N THR A 225 6.66 13.72 -25.73
CA THR A 225 7.15 14.48 -26.86
C THR A 225 7.80 15.74 -26.35
N LEU A 226 9.05 16.00 -26.76
CA LEU A 226 9.75 17.22 -26.39
C LEU A 226 8.96 18.46 -26.85
N PRO A 227 8.85 19.50 -26.01
CA PRO A 227 8.30 20.77 -26.45
C PRO A 227 9.15 21.35 -27.61
N PRO A 228 8.53 22.07 -28.55
CA PRO A 228 9.19 22.65 -29.71
C PRO A 228 10.29 23.67 -29.35
#